data_AF-A0A3D4NC67-F1
#
_entry.id   AF-A0A3D4NC67-F1
#
_cell.length_a   1.000
_cell.length_b   1.000
_cell.length_c   1.000
_cell.angle_alpha   90.00
_cell.angle_beta   90.00
_cell.angle_gamma   90.00
#
_symmetry.space_group_name_H-M   'P 1'
#
loop_
_entity.id
_entity.type
_entity.pdbx_description
1 polymer ?
#
loop_
_entity_poly.entity_id
_entity_poly.type
_entity_poly.pdbx_seq_one_letter_code
_entity_poly.pdbx_strand_id
1 'polypeptide(L)'
;MDNHPRYRSLFWPILLVGVGIVWLLSNLGLIQQISLGSILKFWPVVLIVFGLDMLFSRRYPWVGAVVGLLAVAGVVALLMFGPQFGITTNTDTKSEIFSSPLEGVKTAEYNFDTSSSPVVITALDDNNSDLISADITYRGTMRFDVNGSDHTTVWMSEYSDNTSWLNWDFSFDNLKWDIGLSPEVPSDIILNGGSGSINMDLTGLQLNSLQTDTGSGSSNITLPQSKDAYLVEIESGSGSVTLRVPDQAAMTLTLDTGSGATSVIIPAKAAVRIEVNDDGSGSFDLPNGLMKASDSSSFDIGAWQTPNYDTAEYKILIQVLGQGSGSLSIR
;
A
#
# COMPACT_ATOMS: atom_id res chain seq x y z
N MET A 1 1.75 -50.10 -38.80
CA MET A 1 1.09 -50.35 -37.51
C MET A 1 0.81 -49.00 -36.87
N ASP A 2 -0.48 -48.75 -36.67
CA ASP A 2 -1.13 -47.73 -35.82
C ASP A 2 -0.96 -46.24 -36.15
N ASN A 3 -1.74 -45.79 -37.15
CA ASN A 3 -2.15 -44.39 -37.27
C ASN A 3 -3.19 -44.08 -36.17
N HIS A 4 -2.73 -43.70 -34.97
CA HIS A 4 -3.62 -43.09 -34.00
C HIS A 4 -4.08 -41.73 -34.55
N PRO A 5 -5.39 -41.50 -34.78
CA PRO A 5 -5.88 -40.18 -35.18
C PRO A 5 -5.52 -39.19 -34.06
N ARG A 6 -4.66 -38.21 -34.37
CA ARG A 6 -4.32 -37.13 -33.44
C ARG A 6 -5.60 -36.37 -33.12
N TYR A 7 -6.13 -36.63 -31.93
CA TYR A 7 -7.31 -35.95 -31.41
C TYR A 7 -6.98 -34.46 -31.27
N ARG A 8 -7.47 -33.63 -32.19
CA ARG A 8 -7.38 -32.17 -32.09
C ARG A 8 -8.63 -31.70 -31.38
N SER A 9 -8.52 -31.45 -30.07
CA SER A 9 -9.63 -30.87 -29.30
C SER A 9 -10.03 -29.53 -29.93
N LEU A 10 -11.33 -29.40 -30.27
CA LEU A 10 -11.92 -28.17 -30.81
C LEU A 10 -12.10 -27.09 -29.73
N PHE A 11 -11.80 -27.43 -28.48
CA PHE A 11 -11.83 -26.53 -27.35
C PHE A 11 -11.01 -25.25 -27.58
N TRP A 12 -9.73 -25.40 -27.98
CA TRP A 12 -8.83 -24.26 -28.16
C TRP A 12 -9.32 -23.26 -29.22
N PRO A 13 -9.71 -23.69 -30.44
CA PRO A 13 -10.33 -22.80 -31.40
C PRO A 13 -11.59 -22.08 -30.88
N ILE A 14 -12.48 -22.80 -30.19
CA ILE A 14 -13.74 -22.23 -29.69
C ILE A 14 -13.49 -21.20 -28.59
N LEU A 15 -12.54 -21.48 -27.69
CA LEU A 15 -12.14 -20.56 -26.63
C LEU A 15 -11.55 -19.27 -27.22
N LEU A 16 -10.67 -19.38 -28.23
CA LEU A 16 -10.11 -18.21 -28.91
C LEU A 16 -11.18 -17.37 -29.61
N VAL A 17 -12.16 -18.01 -30.25
CA VAL A 17 -13.31 -17.32 -30.84
C VAL A 17 -14.12 -16.61 -29.76
N GLY A 18 -14.38 -17.27 -28.62
CA GLY A 18 -15.08 -16.67 -27.50
C GLY A 18 -14.38 -15.43 -26.95
N VAL A 19 -13.07 -15.50 -26.70
CA VAL A 19 -12.25 -14.36 -26.27
C VAL A 19 -12.32 -13.22 -27.30
N GLY A 20 -12.22 -13.54 -28.60
CA GLY A 20 -12.33 -12.56 -29.67
C GLY A 20 -13.70 -11.87 -29.75
N ILE A 21 -14.79 -12.60 -29.55
CA ILE A 21 -16.16 -12.04 -29.51
C ILE A 21 -16.30 -11.09 -28.33
N VAL A 22 -15.84 -11.49 -27.13
CA VAL A 22 -15.89 -10.64 -25.93
C VAL A 22 -15.09 -9.35 -26.16
N TRP A 23 -13.89 -9.46 -26.71
CA TRP A 23 -13.05 -8.29 -27.00
C TRP A 23 -13.68 -7.35 -28.04
N LEU A 24 -14.27 -7.90 -29.11
CA LEU A 24 -14.99 -7.14 -30.13
C LEU A 24 -16.17 -6.37 -29.52
N LEU A 25 -16.98 -7.03 -28.69
CA LEU A 25 -18.14 -6.42 -28.04
C LEU A 25 -17.73 -5.28 -27.09
N SER A 26 -16.60 -5.43 -26.39
CA SER A 26 -16.06 -4.40 -25.50
C SER A 26 -15.57 -3.18 -26.28
N ASN A 27 -14.88 -3.40 -27.41
CA ASN A 27 -14.45 -2.31 -28.29
C ASN A 27 -15.63 -1.57 -28.96
N LEU A 28 -16.73 -2.28 -29.24
CA LEU A 28 -17.97 -1.69 -29.77
C LEU A 28 -18.76 -0.88 -28.73
N GLY A 29 -18.34 -0.85 -27.46
CA GLY A 29 -19.05 -0.16 -26.38
C GLY A 29 -20.40 -0.80 -26.01
N LEU A 30 -20.69 -2.01 -26.51
CA LEU A 30 -21.90 -2.76 -26.15
C LEU A 30 -21.83 -3.37 -24.75
N ILE A 31 -20.60 -3.56 -24.25
CA ILE A 31 -20.28 -3.95 -22.88
C ILE A 31 -19.20 -3.00 -22.34
N GLN A 32 -19.19 -2.78 -21.02
CA GLN A 32 -18.18 -1.96 -20.35
C GLN A 32 -16.75 -2.44 -20.70
N GLN A 33 -15.76 -1.56 -20.61
CA GLN A 33 -14.37 -1.92 -20.94
C GLN A 33 -13.91 -3.08 -20.07
N ILE A 34 -13.69 -4.25 -20.68
CA ILE A 34 -13.31 -5.45 -19.95
C ILE A 34 -11.81 -5.41 -19.73
N SER A 35 -11.38 -5.30 -18.46
CA SER A 35 -9.99 -5.54 -18.08
C SER A 35 -9.62 -7.01 -18.30
N LEU A 36 -8.38 -7.29 -18.68
CA LEU A 36 -7.88 -8.67 -18.84
C LEU A 36 -8.11 -9.52 -17.57
N GLY A 37 -8.01 -8.90 -16.40
CA GLY A 37 -8.29 -9.54 -15.11
C GLY A 37 -9.73 -10.03 -14.96
N SER A 38 -10.70 -9.31 -15.52
CA SER A 38 -12.11 -9.72 -15.50
C SER A 38 -12.38 -10.99 -16.31
N ILE A 39 -11.62 -11.24 -17.39
CA ILE A 39 -11.70 -12.48 -18.17
C ILE A 39 -11.08 -13.65 -17.37
N LEU A 40 -9.95 -13.40 -16.70
CA LEU A 40 -9.23 -14.38 -15.88
C LEU A 40 -10.06 -14.89 -14.69
N LYS A 41 -10.97 -14.08 -14.12
CA LYS A 41 -11.92 -14.53 -13.07
C LYS A 41 -12.73 -15.77 -13.46
N PHE A 42 -12.95 -16.01 -14.76
CA PHE A 42 -13.70 -17.16 -15.28
C PHE A 42 -12.85 -18.42 -15.50
N TRP A 43 -11.61 -18.47 -15.01
CA TRP A 43 -10.76 -19.68 -15.11
C TRP A 43 -11.40 -20.97 -14.54
N PRO A 44 -12.30 -20.98 -13.53
CA PRO A 44 -12.96 -22.22 -13.11
C PRO A 44 -13.89 -22.77 -14.19
N VAL A 45 -14.51 -21.91 -15.01
CA VAL A 45 -15.32 -22.36 -16.16
C VAL A 45 -14.45 -23.09 -17.15
N VAL A 46 -13.24 -22.57 -17.40
CA VAL A 46 -12.23 -23.23 -18.25
C VAL A 46 -11.88 -24.61 -17.67
N LEU A 47 -11.69 -24.74 -16.36
CA LEU A 47 -11.47 -26.05 -15.71
C LEU A 47 -12.66 -27.01 -15.86
N ILE A 48 -13.89 -26.53 -15.70
CA ILE A 48 -15.10 -27.35 -15.85
C ILE A 48 -15.21 -27.87 -17.29
N VAL A 49 -15.03 -26.99 -18.28
CA VAL A 49 -15.07 -27.38 -19.70
C VAL A 49 -13.94 -28.35 -20.02
N PHE A 50 -12.74 -28.13 -19.49
CA PHE A 50 -11.62 -29.04 -19.67
C PHE A 50 -11.88 -30.42 -19.06
N GLY A 51 -12.45 -30.47 -17.86
CA GLY A 51 -12.86 -31.73 -17.21
C GLY A 51 -13.93 -32.47 -18.01
N LEU A 52 -14.94 -31.75 -18.52
CA LEU A 52 -15.99 -32.33 -19.37
C LEU A 52 -15.44 -32.81 -20.73
N ASP A 53 -14.53 -32.05 -21.36
CA ASP A 53 -13.86 -32.47 -22.59
C ASP A 53 -13.09 -33.76 -22.33
N MET A 54 -12.31 -33.87 -21.24
CA MET A 54 -11.54 -35.07 -20.92
C MET A 54 -12.42 -36.31 -20.66
N LEU A 55 -13.58 -36.13 -20.02
CA LEU A 55 -14.52 -37.21 -19.72
C LEU A 55 -15.24 -37.74 -20.98
N PHE A 56 -15.70 -36.84 -21.85
CA PHE A 56 -16.65 -37.21 -22.91
C PHE A 56 -16.06 -37.18 -24.33
N SER A 57 -14.98 -36.43 -24.56
CA SER A 57 -14.36 -36.33 -25.89
C SER A 57 -13.91 -37.69 -26.42
N ARG A 58 -13.38 -38.57 -25.55
CA ARG A 58 -12.96 -39.91 -25.97
C ARG A 58 -14.07 -40.74 -26.63
N ARG A 59 -15.34 -40.52 -26.26
CA ARG A 59 -16.49 -41.27 -26.79
C ARG A 59 -17.25 -40.52 -27.88
N TYR A 60 -17.38 -39.19 -27.76
CA TYR A 60 -18.16 -38.37 -28.69
C TYR A 60 -17.45 -37.04 -28.97
N PRO A 61 -16.74 -36.91 -30.11
CA PRO A 61 -15.99 -35.68 -30.44
C PRO A 61 -16.83 -34.41 -30.56
N TRP A 62 -18.11 -34.55 -30.92
CA TRP A 62 -19.03 -33.42 -31.03
C TRP A 62 -19.44 -32.85 -29.68
N VAL A 63 -19.37 -33.63 -28.59
CA VAL A 63 -19.77 -33.19 -27.25
C VAL A 63 -18.85 -32.09 -26.75
N GLY A 64 -17.53 -32.21 -26.98
CA GLY A 64 -16.57 -31.15 -26.61
C GLY A 64 -16.86 -29.81 -27.30
N ALA A 65 -17.29 -29.83 -28.56
CA ALA A 65 -17.65 -28.63 -29.30
C ALA A 65 -18.93 -27.96 -28.74
N VAL A 66 -19.96 -28.75 -28.41
CA VAL A 66 -21.21 -28.25 -27.83
C VAL A 66 -20.98 -27.68 -26.43
N VAL A 67 -20.21 -28.38 -25.60
CA VAL A 67 -19.87 -27.93 -24.23
C VAL A 67 -19.07 -26.62 -24.30
N GLY A 68 -18.09 -26.53 -25.19
CA GLY A 68 -17.32 -25.29 -25.38
C GLY A 68 -18.19 -24.11 -25.83
N LEU A 69 -19.10 -24.33 -26.78
CA LEU A 69 -20.00 -23.29 -27.28
C LEU A 69 -20.98 -22.81 -26.19
N LEU A 70 -21.55 -23.74 -25.41
CA LEU A 70 -22.42 -23.40 -24.28
C LEU A 70 -21.68 -22.64 -23.19
N ALA A 71 -20.43 -22.98 -22.91
CA ALA A 71 -19.61 -22.26 -21.95
C ALA A 71 -19.33 -20.82 -22.40
N VAL A 72 -18.94 -20.63 -23.67
CA VAL A 72 -18.74 -19.29 -24.25
C VAL A 72 -20.05 -18.48 -24.21
N ALA A 73 -21.16 -19.07 -24.65
CA ALA A 73 -22.47 -18.41 -24.61
C ALA A 73 -22.89 -18.05 -23.17
N GLY A 74 -22.63 -18.93 -22.21
CA GLY A 74 -22.89 -18.69 -20.79
C GLY A 74 -22.05 -17.55 -20.22
N VAL A 75 -20.75 -17.49 -20.54
CA VAL A 75 -19.87 -16.38 -20.13
C VAL A 75 -20.33 -15.07 -20.75
N VAL A 76 -20.64 -15.05 -22.06
CA VAL A 76 -21.15 -13.85 -22.73
C VAL A 76 -22.49 -13.40 -22.13
N ALA A 77 -23.43 -14.33 -21.90
CA ALA A 77 -24.70 -14.01 -21.26
C ALA A 77 -24.52 -13.50 -19.83
N LEU A 78 -23.59 -14.05 -19.06
CA LEU A 78 -23.29 -13.60 -17.71
C LEU A 78 -22.63 -12.21 -17.72
N LEU A 79 -21.77 -11.91 -18.69
CA LEU A 79 -21.21 -10.55 -18.85
C LEU A 79 -22.29 -9.53 -19.27
N MET A 80 -23.26 -9.91 -20.10
CA MET A 80 -24.32 -9.01 -20.57
C MET A 80 -25.44 -8.80 -19.53
N PHE A 81 -25.87 -9.88 -18.87
CA PHE A 81 -27.05 -9.88 -17.99
C PHE A 81 -26.70 -9.98 -16.52
N GLY A 82 -25.47 -10.38 -16.17
CA GLY A 82 -24.99 -10.49 -14.78
C GLY A 82 -25.22 -9.24 -13.93
N PRO A 83 -24.93 -8.02 -14.43
CA PRO A 83 -25.20 -6.79 -13.69
C PRO A 83 -26.69 -6.61 -13.31
N GLN A 84 -27.63 -7.09 -14.14
CA GLN A 84 -29.08 -7.03 -13.82
C GLN A 84 -29.47 -7.93 -12.65
N PHE A 85 -28.65 -8.96 -12.37
CA PHE A 85 -28.83 -9.89 -11.25
C PHE A 85 -27.92 -9.57 -10.06
N GLY A 86 -27.31 -8.39 -10.02
CA GLY A 86 -26.37 -7.99 -8.96
C GLY A 86 -25.02 -8.71 -9.03
N ILE A 87 -24.73 -9.43 -10.11
CA ILE A 87 -23.42 -10.02 -10.39
C ILE A 87 -22.61 -8.93 -11.09
N THR A 88 -22.11 -7.97 -10.31
CA THR A 88 -21.25 -6.91 -10.81
C THR A 88 -19.81 -7.39 -10.77
N THR A 89 -19.16 -7.46 -11.93
CA THR A 89 -17.69 -7.58 -12.01
C THR A 89 -17.00 -6.24 -11.82
N ASN A 90 -17.76 -5.17 -11.54
CA ASN A 90 -17.30 -3.78 -11.43
C ASN A 90 -16.14 -3.68 -10.45
N THR A 91 -14.97 -3.81 -11.03
CA THR A 91 -13.68 -3.45 -10.49
C THR A 91 -13.21 -2.29 -11.36
N ASP A 92 -14.11 -1.35 -11.64
CA ASP A 92 -13.79 -0.16 -12.40
C ASP A 92 -12.82 0.64 -11.54
N THR A 93 -11.59 0.72 -12.02
CA THR A 93 -10.59 1.59 -11.44
C THR A 93 -11.00 3.02 -11.74
N LYS A 94 -11.14 3.83 -10.69
CA LYS A 94 -11.45 5.26 -10.77
C LYS A 94 -10.20 6.04 -10.45
N SER A 95 -10.00 7.16 -11.13
CA SER A 95 -9.03 8.19 -10.75
C SER A 95 -9.82 9.45 -10.41
N GLU A 96 -9.69 9.91 -9.17
CA GLU A 96 -10.36 11.09 -8.66
C GLU A 96 -9.36 11.96 -7.89
N ILE A 97 -9.54 13.28 -7.98
CA ILE A 97 -8.74 14.25 -7.24
C ILE A 97 -9.57 14.73 -6.05
N PHE A 98 -9.04 14.51 -4.84
CA PHE A 98 -9.59 14.99 -3.58
C PHE A 98 -8.77 16.18 -3.10
N SER A 99 -9.43 17.31 -2.83
CA SER A 99 -8.75 18.52 -2.37
C SER A 99 -9.55 19.25 -1.31
N SER A 100 -8.85 20.02 -0.48
CA SER A 100 -9.44 20.94 0.48
C SER A 100 -8.64 22.23 0.53
N PRO A 101 -9.27 23.41 0.58
CA PRO A 101 -8.55 24.68 0.67
C PRO A 101 -7.81 24.83 2.01
N LEU A 102 -6.72 25.59 1.99
CA LEU A 102 -5.91 25.95 3.17
C LEU A 102 -6.53 27.10 3.99
N GLU A 103 -7.43 27.87 3.40
CA GLU A 103 -7.92 29.13 3.98
C GLU A 103 -8.49 28.95 5.40
N GLY A 104 -7.90 29.68 6.36
CA GLY A 104 -8.33 29.69 7.76
C GLY A 104 -7.76 28.57 8.64
N VAL A 105 -7.05 27.60 8.05
CA VAL A 105 -6.43 26.48 8.76
C VAL A 105 -5.13 26.94 9.42
N LYS A 106 -4.94 26.55 10.68
CA LYS A 106 -3.73 26.83 11.47
C LYS A 106 -2.94 25.57 11.80
N THR A 107 -3.63 24.45 11.94
CA THR A 107 -3.04 23.13 12.21
C THR A 107 -3.87 22.07 11.51
N ALA A 108 -3.24 20.99 11.06
CA ALA A 108 -3.93 19.91 10.37
C ALA A 108 -3.59 18.54 10.95
N GLU A 109 -4.60 17.68 11.05
CA GLU A 109 -4.44 16.26 11.38
C GLU A 109 -4.91 15.42 10.19
N TYR A 110 -4.04 14.57 9.67
CA TYR A 110 -4.32 13.71 8.53
C TYR A 110 -4.42 12.26 8.97
N ASN A 111 -5.57 11.63 8.74
CA ASN A 111 -5.84 10.24 9.02
C ASN A 111 -6.02 9.48 7.70
N PHE A 112 -5.04 8.64 7.35
CA PHE A 112 -5.02 7.87 6.11
C PHE A 112 -5.13 6.37 6.41
N ASP A 113 -6.14 5.72 5.85
CA ASP A 113 -6.28 4.26 5.82
C ASP A 113 -6.20 3.78 4.37
N THR A 114 -5.02 3.28 4.00
CA THR A 114 -4.64 3.07 2.59
C THR A 114 -4.69 1.61 2.15
N SER A 115 -5.12 0.70 3.04
CA SER A 115 -5.28 -0.72 2.76
C SER A 115 -4.05 -1.33 2.04
N SER A 116 -4.17 -1.80 0.79
CA SER A 116 -3.07 -2.45 0.05
C SER A 116 -2.45 -1.59 -1.06
N SER A 117 -2.93 -0.38 -1.28
CA SER A 117 -2.50 0.45 -2.40
C SER A 117 -1.13 1.11 -2.13
N PRO A 118 -0.24 1.23 -3.15
CA PRO A 118 0.96 2.05 -3.06
C PRO A 118 0.63 3.50 -2.73
N VAL A 119 1.36 4.08 -1.77
CA VAL A 119 1.17 5.46 -1.28
C VAL A 119 2.42 6.28 -1.52
N VAL A 120 2.23 7.48 -2.07
CA VAL A 120 3.23 8.52 -2.16
C VAL A 120 2.71 9.76 -1.44
N ILE A 121 3.46 10.26 -0.46
CA ILE A 121 3.15 11.52 0.25
C ILE A 121 4.31 12.48 0.06
N THR A 122 3.99 13.71 -0.36
CA THR A 122 4.97 14.79 -0.61
C THR A 122 4.44 16.14 -0.14
N ALA A 123 5.31 17.13 -0.02
CA ALA A 123 4.89 18.52 0.13
C ALA A 123 4.31 19.07 -1.19
N LEU A 124 3.26 19.87 -1.08
CA LEU A 124 2.76 20.70 -2.18
C LEU A 124 3.74 21.84 -2.46
N ASP A 125 3.71 22.35 -3.69
CA ASP A 125 4.43 23.56 -4.06
C ASP A 125 3.95 24.76 -3.23
N ASP A 126 4.87 25.66 -2.84
CA ASP A 126 4.60 26.87 -2.03
C ASP A 126 3.53 27.82 -2.61
N ASN A 127 3.16 27.66 -3.89
CA ASN A 127 2.14 28.49 -4.56
C ASN A 127 0.75 27.84 -4.55
N ASN A 128 0.58 26.69 -3.91
CA ASN A 128 -0.68 25.96 -3.85
C ASN A 128 -1.56 26.51 -2.71
N SER A 129 -2.83 26.80 -3.01
CA SER A 129 -3.82 27.28 -2.03
C SER A 129 -4.54 26.17 -1.27
N ASP A 130 -4.22 24.91 -1.55
CA ASP A 130 -4.85 23.75 -0.96
C ASP A 130 -4.10 23.28 0.29
N LEU A 131 -4.86 22.87 1.30
CA LEU A 131 -4.35 22.16 2.48
C LEU A 131 -3.81 20.77 2.08
N ILE A 132 -4.58 20.10 1.23
CA ILE A 132 -4.30 18.76 0.72
C ILE A 132 -4.80 18.67 -0.73
N SER A 133 -4.03 18.01 -1.59
CA SER A 133 -4.46 17.58 -2.91
C SER A 133 -3.99 16.14 -3.14
N ALA A 134 -4.93 15.23 -3.34
CA ALA A 134 -4.67 13.81 -3.52
C ALA A 134 -5.25 13.31 -4.84
N ASP A 135 -4.39 12.84 -5.74
CA ASP A 135 -4.78 12.11 -6.97
C ASP A 135 -4.75 10.61 -6.65
N ILE A 136 -5.93 10.00 -6.62
CA ILE A 136 -6.10 8.63 -6.14
C ILE A 136 -6.69 7.78 -7.24
N THR A 137 -5.97 6.71 -7.57
CA THR A 137 -6.44 5.61 -8.40
C THR A 137 -6.86 4.44 -7.51
N TYR A 138 -8.16 4.18 -7.39
CA TYR A 138 -8.74 3.23 -6.43
C TYR A 138 -9.87 2.38 -7.02
N ARG A 139 -10.34 1.39 -6.25
CA ARG A 139 -11.51 0.57 -6.60
C ARG A 139 -12.59 0.68 -5.53
N GLY A 140 -13.85 0.67 -5.98
CA GLY A 140 -14.99 0.75 -5.06
C GLY A 140 -15.32 2.20 -4.69
N THR A 141 -15.27 2.50 -3.39
CA THR A 141 -15.69 3.80 -2.83
C THR A 141 -14.57 4.41 -2.01
N MET A 142 -14.23 5.66 -2.31
CA MET A 142 -13.38 6.47 -1.45
C MET A 142 -14.23 7.28 -0.48
N ARG A 143 -13.77 7.33 0.76
CA ARG A 143 -14.22 8.28 1.76
C ARG A 143 -13.18 9.39 1.87
N PHE A 144 -13.63 10.64 1.76
CA PHE A 144 -12.81 11.83 1.98
C PHE A 144 -13.65 12.83 2.77
N ASP A 145 -13.34 12.97 4.06
CA ASP A 145 -14.02 13.91 4.95
C ASP A 145 -13.04 14.93 5.49
N VAL A 146 -13.47 16.19 5.51
CA VAL A 146 -12.72 17.31 6.08
C VAL A 146 -13.60 17.99 7.11
N ASN A 147 -13.13 18.03 8.36
CA ASN A 147 -13.87 18.60 9.47
C ASN A 147 -13.00 19.59 10.24
N GLY A 148 -13.61 20.66 10.75
CA GLY A 148 -12.90 21.69 11.52
C GLY A 148 -12.78 23.02 10.77
N SER A 149 -12.03 23.95 11.37
CA SER A 149 -11.79 25.27 10.77
C SER A 149 -10.35 25.71 11.00
N ASP A 150 -10.01 26.14 12.22
CA ASP A 150 -8.63 26.48 12.60
C ASP A 150 -7.77 25.23 12.85
N HIS A 151 -8.32 24.23 13.54
CA HIS A 151 -7.80 22.87 13.56
C HIS A 151 -8.65 22.01 12.63
N THR A 152 -8.01 21.47 11.58
CA THR A 152 -8.71 20.73 10.52
C THR A 152 -8.24 19.29 10.51
N THR A 153 -9.21 18.38 10.59
CA THR A 153 -8.97 16.93 10.50
C THR A 153 -9.42 16.42 9.14
N VAL A 154 -8.53 15.76 8.43
CA VAL A 154 -8.77 15.13 7.12
C VAL A 154 -8.75 13.63 7.28
N TRP A 155 -9.82 12.96 6.87
CA TRP A 155 -9.95 11.50 6.90
C TRP A 155 -10.08 10.96 5.49
N MET A 156 -9.22 9.99 5.13
CA MET A 156 -9.24 9.35 3.83
C MET A 156 -9.13 7.84 3.96
N SER A 157 -10.09 7.11 3.38
CA SER A 157 -10.07 5.64 3.39
C SER A 157 -10.72 5.03 2.15
N GLU A 158 -10.16 3.91 1.69
CA GLU A 158 -10.73 3.09 0.61
C GLU A 158 -11.62 1.98 1.19
N TYR A 159 -12.86 1.92 0.74
CA TYR A 159 -13.80 0.88 1.10
C TYR A 159 -14.18 0.04 -0.13
N SER A 160 -14.03 -1.27 0.03
CA SER A 160 -14.43 -2.26 -0.97
C SER A 160 -15.39 -3.29 -0.35
N ASP A 161 -16.61 -3.36 -0.87
CA ASP A 161 -17.59 -4.38 -0.51
C ASP A 161 -17.16 -5.75 -1.04
N ASN A 162 -16.50 -6.53 -0.18
CA ASN A 162 -15.91 -7.81 -0.57
C ASN A 162 -16.87 -9.00 -0.36
N THR A 163 -18.12 -8.92 -0.86
CA THR A 163 -19.15 -9.94 -0.61
C THR A 163 -19.18 -11.10 -1.62
N SER A 164 -18.26 -11.15 -2.59
CA SER A 164 -18.28 -12.16 -3.67
C SER A 164 -17.16 -13.20 -3.55
N TRP A 165 -17.53 -14.47 -3.41
CA TRP A 165 -16.62 -15.64 -3.36
C TRP A 165 -15.77 -15.86 -4.64
N LEU A 166 -16.02 -15.08 -5.70
CA LEU A 166 -15.26 -15.06 -6.96
C LEU A 166 -14.23 -13.90 -7.05
N ASN A 167 -13.97 -13.20 -5.95
CA ASN A 167 -13.07 -12.03 -5.89
C ASN A 167 -11.58 -12.43 -5.82
N TRP A 168 -11.13 -13.30 -6.72
CA TRP A 168 -9.70 -13.41 -6.98
C TRP A 168 -9.24 -12.19 -7.77
N ASP A 169 -8.28 -11.45 -7.21
CA ASP A 169 -7.72 -10.26 -7.85
C ASP A 169 -6.70 -10.66 -8.92
N PHE A 170 -7.18 -10.80 -10.16
CA PHE A 170 -6.33 -10.96 -11.35
C PHE A 170 -6.16 -9.64 -12.10
N SER A 171 -6.46 -8.50 -11.47
CA SER A 171 -6.50 -7.22 -12.16
C SER A 171 -5.18 -6.48 -12.03
N PHE A 172 -4.62 -6.10 -13.18
CA PHE A 172 -3.31 -5.46 -13.33
C PHE A 172 -3.42 -3.93 -13.28
N ASP A 173 -4.25 -3.40 -12.38
CA ASP A 173 -4.49 -1.96 -12.34
C ASP A 173 -3.42 -1.26 -11.50
N ASN A 174 -3.05 -0.06 -11.93
CA ASN A 174 -2.07 0.79 -11.25
C ASN A 174 -2.74 1.55 -10.10
N LEU A 175 -3.28 0.84 -9.12
CA LEU A 175 -3.80 1.47 -7.90
C LEU A 175 -2.68 2.26 -7.26
N LYS A 176 -2.97 3.50 -6.86
CA LYS A 176 -1.96 4.41 -6.33
C LYS A 176 -2.63 5.59 -5.64
N TRP A 177 -2.05 6.03 -4.53
CA TRP A 177 -2.41 7.23 -3.83
C TRP A 177 -1.23 8.21 -3.96
N ASP A 178 -1.42 9.30 -4.69
CA ASP A 178 -0.47 10.42 -4.77
C ASP A 178 -1.03 11.59 -3.95
N ILE A 179 -0.46 11.84 -2.77
CA ILE A 179 -0.94 12.85 -1.83
C ILE A 179 0.10 13.97 -1.73
N GLY A 180 -0.35 15.20 -1.92
CA GLY A 180 0.38 16.41 -1.58
C GLY A 180 -0.22 17.09 -0.35
N LEU A 181 0.63 17.47 0.61
CA LEU A 181 0.25 18.21 1.83
C LEU A 181 0.84 19.62 1.83
N SER A 182 0.11 20.60 2.36
CA SER A 182 0.61 21.98 2.46
C SER A 182 1.79 22.11 3.42
N PRO A 183 2.90 22.78 3.03
CA PRO A 183 4.03 23.06 3.93
C PRO A 183 3.76 24.21 4.91
N GLU A 184 2.65 24.95 4.75
CA GLU A 184 2.40 26.19 5.49
C GLU A 184 1.87 25.99 6.91
N VAL A 185 1.31 24.81 7.21
CA VAL A 185 0.67 24.53 8.50
C VAL A 185 1.33 23.35 9.25
N PRO A 186 1.52 23.47 10.57
CA PRO A 186 1.90 22.35 11.42
C PRO A 186 0.93 21.18 11.28
N SER A 187 1.48 20.00 11.06
CA SER A 187 0.74 18.81 10.65
C SER A 187 1.02 17.61 11.54
N ASP A 188 -0.03 16.91 11.93
CA ASP A 188 -0.02 15.59 12.55
C ASP A 188 -0.46 14.57 11.49
N ILE A 189 0.34 13.52 11.25
CA ILE A 189 0.09 12.53 10.20
C ILE A 189 -0.05 11.15 10.83
N ILE A 190 -1.21 10.53 10.66
CA ILE A 190 -1.52 9.15 11.07
C ILE A 190 -1.80 8.34 9.82
N LEU A 191 -0.95 7.35 9.55
CA LEU A 191 -1.06 6.49 8.37
C LEU A 191 -1.16 5.02 8.79
N ASN A 192 -2.25 4.38 8.37
CA ASN A 192 -2.47 2.94 8.52
C ASN A 192 -2.39 2.29 7.14
N GLY A 193 -1.32 1.53 6.92
CA GLY A 193 -1.05 0.77 5.71
C GLY A 193 -1.17 -0.73 5.94
N GLY A 194 -1.90 -1.43 5.10
CA GLY A 194 -2.05 -2.88 5.15
C GLY A 194 -0.86 -3.61 4.51
N SER A 195 -0.80 -3.68 3.18
CA SER A 195 0.19 -4.50 2.45
C SER A 195 0.95 -3.78 1.32
N GLY A 196 0.76 -2.47 1.18
CA GLY A 196 1.32 -1.65 0.10
C GLY A 196 2.73 -1.11 0.37
N SER A 197 3.32 -0.48 -0.64
CA SER A 197 4.55 0.31 -0.46
C SER A 197 4.22 1.75 -0.08
N ILE A 198 4.92 2.32 0.89
CA ILE A 198 4.80 3.71 1.31
C ILE A 198 6.08 4.45 0.95
N ASN A 199 5.96 5.55 0.21
CA ASN A 199 7.05 6.48 -0.05
C ASN A 199 6.64 7.87 0.42
N MET A 200 7.29 8.37 1.44
CA MET A 200 6.91 9.59 2.12
C MET A 200 8.12 10.52 2.15
N ASP A 201 8.06 11.61 1.39
CA ASP A 201 9.04 12.70 1.45
C ASP A 201 8.40 13.89 2.12
N LEU A 202 8.62 14.03 3.42
CA LEU A 202 8.09 15.12 4.23
C LEU A 202 9.00 16.34 4.23
N THR A 203 10.05 16.38 3.39
CA THR A 203 10.97 17.51 3.33
C THR A 203 10.20 18.81 3.08
N GLY A 204 10.44 19.83 3.92
CA GLY A 204 9.77 21.13 3.82
C GLY A 204 8.44 21.25 4.57
N LEU A 205 7.87 20.15 5.07
CA LEU A 205 6.66 20.19 5.89
C LEU A 205 6.96 20.60 7.33
N GLN A 206 6.00 21.28 7.96
CA GLN A 206 5.98 21.52 9.40
C GLN A 206 5.32 20.34 10.10
N LEU A 207 6.10 19.43 10.68
CA LEU A 207 5.61 18.19 11.29
C LEU A 207 5.59 18.28 12.82
N ASN A 208 4.44 18.00 13.42
CA ASN A 208 4.27 17.85 14.89
C ASN A 208 4.41 16.38 15.31
N SER A 209 3.73 15.50 14.58
CA SER A 209 3.80 14.06 14.79
C SER A 209 3.63 13.27 13.49
N LEU A 210 4.31 12.12 13.42
CA LEU A 210 4.10 11.10 12.40
C LEU A 210 3.91 9.76 13.10
N GLN A 211 2.74 9.14 12.90
CA GLN A 211 2.47 7.77 13.31
C GLN A 211 2.22 6.93 12.05
N THR A 212 2.96 5.84 11.90
CA THR A 212 2.75 4.89 10.80
C THR A 212 2.59 3.48 11.35
N ASP A 213 1.44 2.85 11.11
CA ASP A 213 1.24 1.40 11.29
C ASP A 213 1.23 0.75 9.91
N THR A 214 2.12 -0.21 9.69
CA THR A 214 2.27 -0.89 8.42
C THR A 214 2.25 -2.40 8.61
N GLY A 215 1.28 -3.10 8.01
CA GLY A 215 1.18 -4.55 8.15
C GLY A 215 2.28 -5.29 7.40
N SER A 216 2.40 -5.04 6.10
CA SER A 216 3.44 -5.62 5.25
C SER A 216 3.83 -4.72 4.08
N GLY A 217 5.09 -4.77 3.64
CA GLY A 217 5.54 -4.03 2.45
C GLY A 217 6.86 -3.31 2.63
N SER A 218 7.07 -2.24 1.86
CA SER A 218 8.25 -1.40 1.96
C SER A 218 7.88 0.04 2.26
N SER A 219 8.51 0.61 3.28
CA SER A 219 8.30 2.00 3.72
C SER A 219 9.59 2.77 3.56
N ASN A 220 9.56 3.85 2.78
CA ASN A 220 10.67 4.76 2.60
C ASN A 220 10.24 6.15 3.04
N ILE A 221 10.79 6.64 4.15
CA ILE A 221 10.33 7.85 4.82
C ILE A 221 11.52 8.80 4.96
N THR A 222 11.35 10.04 4.51
CA THR A 222 12.30 11.14 4.70
C THR A 222 11.62 12.21 5.54
N LEU A 223 12.19 12.48 6.72
CA LEU A 223 11.62 13.42 7.70
C LEU A 223 12.01 14.88 7.37
N PRO A 224 11.20 15.87 7.82
CA PRO A 224 11.53 17.28 7.67
C PRO A 224 12.55 17.78 8.69
N GLN A 225 13.24 18.86 8.34
CA GLN A 225 13.99 19.64 9.33
C GLN A 225 13.00 20.38 10.21
N SER A 226 13.22 20.39 11.53
CA SER A 226 12.41 21.18 12.45
C SER A 226 13.26 21.70 13.59
N LYS A 227 13.01 22.96 13.98
CA LYS A 227 13.59 23.53 15.18
C LYS A 227 12.92 23.01 16.45
N ASP A 228 11.61 22.78 16.34
CA ASP A 228 10.79 22.27 17.43
C ASP A 228 10.85 20.74 17.43
N ALA A 229 10.82 20.17 18.63
CA ALA A 229 10.83 18.73 18.79
C ALA A 229 9.51 18.12 18.30
N TYR A 230 9.59 17.07 17.48
CA TYR A 230 8.43 16.34 16.98
C TYR A 230 8.51 14.84 17.30
N LEU A 231 7.36 14.17 17.26
CA LEU A 231 7.24 12.76 17.56
C LEU A 231 7.15 11.93 16.29
N VAL A 232 7.85 10.80 16.24
CA VAL A 232 7.74 9.84 15.15
C VAL A 232 7.58 8.46 15.73
N GLU A 233 6.53 7.75 15.35
CA GLU A 233 6.26 6.38 15.75
C GLU A 233 6.09 5.52 14.51
N ILE A 234 6.93 4.48 14.42
CA ILE A 234 6.91 3.53 13.31
C ILE A 234 6.61 2.14 13.85
N GLU A 235 5.43 1.64 13.52
CA GLU A 235 5.02 0.26 13.70
C GLU A 235 5.04 -0.47 12.35
N SER A 236 5.74 -1.59 12.27
CA SER A 236 5.85 -2.38 11.04
C SER A 236 5.81 -3.87 11.31
N GLY A 237 4.77 -4.56 10.84
CA GLY A 237 4.61 -6.01 10.98
C GLY A 237 5.66 -6.82 10.21
N SER A 238 5.69 -6.71 8.88
CA SER A 238 6.59 -7.50 8.04
C SER A 238 7.03 -6.77 6.77
N GLY A 239 8.28 -6.31 6.69
CA GLY A 239 8.69 -5.48 5.58
C GLY A 239 10.07 -4.85 5.69
N SER A 240 10.36 -3.95 4.76
CA SER A 240 11.57 -3.11 4.85
C SER A 240 11.18 -1.67 5.17
N VAL A 241 11.75 -1.12 6.23
CA VAL A 241 11.58 0.29 6.60
C VAL A 241 12.92 1.00 6.39
N THR A 242 12.93 2.10 5.66
CA THR A 242 14.06 3.02 5.57
C THR A 242 13.60 4.39 6.02
N LEU A 243 14.13 4.87 7.14
CA LEU A 243 13.87 6.19 7.67
C LEU A 243 15.11 7.06 7.52
N ARG A 244 14.97 8.24 6.90
CA ARG A 244 16.03 9.24 6.79
C ARG A 244 15.71 10.42 7.69
N VAL A 245 16.60 10.66 8.65
CA VAL A 245 16.54 11.81 9.54
C VAL A 245 17.43 12.93 8.96
N PRO A 246 16.92 14.15 8.77
CA PRO A 246 17.71 15.24 8.21
C PRO A 246 18.65 15.85 9.26
N ASP A 247 19.58 16.69 8.79
CA ASP A 247 20.35 17.57 9.66
C ASP A 247 19.43 18.49 10.47
N GLN A 248 19.86 18.88 11.69
CA GLN A 248 19.13 19.83 12.55
C GLN A 248 17.69 19.41 12.89
N ALA A 249 17.44 18.11 13.10
CA ALA A 249 16.18 17.63 13.65
C ALA A 249 16.28 17.45 15.17
N ALA A 250 15.28 17.94 15.90
CA ALA A 250 14.99 17.53 17.27
C ALA A 250 13.78 16.60 17.24
N MET A 251 13.91 15.36 17.73
CA MET A 251 12.80 14.40 17.64
C MET A 251 12.90 13.28 18.67
N THR A 252 11.75 12.67 18.96
CA THR A 252 11.67 11.34 19.58
C THR A 252 11.13 10.35 18.55
N LEU A 253 11.91 9.32 18.26
CA LEU A 253 11.58 8.23 17.36
C LEU A 253 11.28 6.98 18.18
N THR A 254 10.08 6.43 18.06
CA THR A 254 9.71 5.12 18.60
C THR A 254 9.66 4.10 17.47
N LEU A 255 10.28 2.94 17.68
CA LEU A 255 10.31 1.84 16.72
C LEU A 255 9.76 0.57 17.36
N ASP A 256 8.70 0.02 16.77
CA ASP A 256 8.25 -1.35 16.99
C ASP A 256 8.16 -2.05 15.63
N THR A 257 9.06 -2.97 15.38
CA THR A 257 9.19 -3.65 14.08
C THR A 257 9.19 -5.15 14.28
N GLY A 258 8.53 -5.87 13.38
CA GLY A 258 8.37 -7.31 13.45
C GLY A 258 9.42 -8.05 12.63
N SER A 259 9.11 -8.33 11.37
CA SER A 259 10.00 -9.09 10.48
C SER A 259 10.50 -8.23 9.33
N GLY A 260 11.74 -8.44 8.90
CA GLY A 260 12.35 -7.75 7.75
C GLY A 260 13.42 -6.73 8.13
N ALA A 261 13.71 -5.74 7.28
CA ALA A 261 14.89 -4.89 7.42
C ALA A 261 14.54 -3.44 7.72
N THR A 262 14.90 -2.96 8.90
CA THR A 262 14.73 -1.57 9.32
C THR A 262 16.07 -0.86 9.30
N SER A 263 16.18 0.25 8.56
CA SER A 263 17.36 1.11 8.53
C SER A 263 16.97 2.54 8.90
N VAL A 264 17.54 3.04 9.98
CA VAL A 264 17.46 4.45 10.36
C VAL A 264 18.77 5.11 9.98
N ILE A 265 18.70 6.10 9.08
CA ILE A 265 19.85 6.85 8.58
C ILE A 265 19.84 8.19 9.29
N ILE A 266 20.84 8.41 10.13
CA ILE A 266 21.01 9.63 10.92
C ILE A 266 22.17 10.48 10.40
N PRO A 267 22.17 11.80 10.62
CA PRO A 267 23.32 12.62 10.27
C PRO A 267 24.56 12.27 11.09
N ALA A 268 25.74 12.26 10.46
CA ALA A 268 26.99 11.81 11.09
C ALA A 268 27.43 12.62 12.33
N LYS A 269 26.91 13.83 12.50
CA LYS A 269 27.20 14.72 13.64
C LYS A 269 26.00 14.93 14.57
N ALA A 270 24.90 14.21 14.34
CA ALA A 270 23.72 14.35 15.14
C ALA A 270 23.99 13.92 16.59
N ALA A 271 23.43 14.67 17.53
CA ALA A 271 23.41 14.29 18.92
C ALA A 271 22.28 13.29 19.15
N VAL A 272 22.64 12.01 19.20
CA VAL A 272 21.68 10.90 19.31
C VAL A 272 21.81 10.19 20.65
N ARG A 273 20.68 9.78 21.20
CA ARG A 273 20.54 8.77 22.26
C ARG A 273 19.63 7.66 21.77
N ILE A 274 20.03 6.43 22.03
CA ILE A 274 19.35 5.21 21.61
C ILE A 274 19.08 4.38 22.85
N GLU A 275 17.81 4.11 23.11
CA GLU A 275 17.28 3.32 24.21
C GLU A 275 16.68 2.04 23.62
N VAL A 276 17.10 0.89 24.12
CA VAL A 276 16.73 -0.41 23.55
C VAL A 276 16.15 -1.30 24.64
N ASN A 277 14.86 -1.60 24.51
CA ASN A 277 14.14 -2.51 25.39
C ASN A 277 14.07 -3.92 24.82
N ASP A 278 13.90 -4.07 23.51
CA ASP A 278 13.87 -5.40 22.90
C ASP A 278 14.54 -5.36 21.52
N ASP A 279 15.68 -6.04 21.39
CA ASP A 279 16.42 -6.25 20.13
C ASP A 279 16.00 -7.54 19.40
N GLY A 280 15.04 -8.28 19.96
CA GLY A 280 14.45 -9.44 19.36
C GLY A 280 15.46 -10.57 19.12
N SER A 281 15.36 -11.19 17.95
CA SER A 281 16.16 -12.37 17.58
C SER A 281 17.03 -12.18 16.33
N GLY A 282 16.91 -11.01 15.67
CA GLY A 282 17.68 -10.69 14.49
C GLY A 282 18.96 -9.89 14.79
N SER A 283 19.55 -9.28 13.76
CA SER A 283 20.78 -8.49 13.92
C SER A 283 20.45 -7.04 14.29
N PHE A 284 21.12 -6.52 15.32
CA PHE A 284 20.99 -5.14 15.76
C PHE A 284 22.34 -4.41 15.63
N ASP A 285 22.39 -3.38 14.79
CA ASP A 285 23.60 -2.61 14.50
C ASP A 285 23.45 -1.16 14.95
N LEU A 286 24.34 -0.72 15.83
CA LEU A 286 24.43 0.66 16.32
C LEU A 286 25.54 1.44 15.59
N PRO A 287 25.42 2.77 15.50
CA PRO A 287 26.47 3.60 14.93
C PRO A 287 27.72 3.59 15.82
N ASN A 288 28.88 3.76 15.20
CA ASN A 288 30.16 3.83 15.92
C ASN A 288 30.26 5.12 16.76
N GLY A 289 31.04 5.07 17.83
CA GLY A 289 31.37 6.27 18.63
C GLY A 289 30.33 6.64 19.70
N LEU A 290 29.33 5.80 19.92
CA LEU A 290 28.44 5.94 21.06
C LEU A 290 29.13 5.52 22.37
N MET A 291 28.81 6.22 23.46
CA MET A 291 29.14 5.84 24.82
C MET A 291 27.91 5.25 25.50
N LYS A 292 28.10 4.23 26.35
CA LYS A 292 27.02 3.66 27.16
C LYS A 292 26.49 4.73 28.12
N ALA A 293 25.18 4.90 28.18
CA ALA A 293 24.56 5.88 29.06
C ALA A 293 24.68 5.46 30.53
N SER A 294 24.73 6.44 31.45
CA SER A 294 24.88 6.17 32.89
C SER A 294 23.70 5.40 33.49
N ASP A 295 22.52 5.59 32.92
CA ASP A 295 21.25 4.96 33.27
C ASP A 295 20.91 3.75 32.40
N SER A 296 21.88 3.25 31.62
CA SER A 296 21.68 2.13 30.69
C SER A 296 21.13 0.86 31.34
N SER A 297 21.29 0.66 32.64
CA SER A 297 20.72 -0.50 33.35
C SER A 297 19.20 -0.42 33.54
N SER A 298 18.57 0.70 33.17
CA SER A 298 17.12 0.89 33.24
C SER A 298 16.38 0.34 32.02
N PHE A 299 17.14 -0.11 31.00
CA PHE A 299 16.63 -0.66 29.75
C PHE A 299 17.11 -2.11 29.63
N ASP A 300 16.26 -2.98 29.12
CA ASP A 300 16.50 -4.43 29.12
C ASP A 300 17.75 -4.82 28.32
N ILE A 301 17.99 -4.17 27.18
CA ILE A 301 19.21 -4.36 26.37
C ILE A 301 20.25 -3.29 26.69
N GLY A 302 19.84 -2.03 26.73
CA GLY A 302 20.68 -0.93 27.19
C GLY A 302 20.34 0.42 26.57
N ALA A 303 21.16 1.41 26.92
CA ALA A 303 21.10 2.73 26.31
C ALA A 303 22.49 3.28 26.00
N TRP A 304 22.59 3.96 24.86
CA TRP A 304 23.82 4.55 24.35
C TRP A 304 23.55 5.95 23.84
N GLN A 305 24.53 6.83 23.94
CA GLN A 305 24.42 8.19 23.45
C GLN A 305 25.73 8.70 22.89
N THR A 306 25.64 9.69 22.03
CA THR A 306 26.79 10.46 21.57
C THR A 306 27.38 11.31 22.72
N PRO A 307 28.70 11.58 22.75
CA PRO A 307 29.32 12.34 23.83
C PRO A 307 28.76 13.77 24.02
N ASN A 308 28.25 14.36 22.95
CA ASN A 308 27.67 15.71 22.95
C ASN A 308 26.16 15.74 23.24
N TYR A 309 25.49 14.58 23.43
CA TYR A 309 24.03 14.49 23.56
C TYR A 309 23.44 15.44 24.60
N ASP A 310 24.00 15.47 25.81
CA ASP A 310 23.44 16.26 26.91
C ASP A 310 23.55 17.78 26.66
N THR A 311 24.57 18.20 25.91
CA THR A 311 24.88 19.61 25.63
C THR A 311 24.37 20.13 24.29
N ALA A 312 23.88 19.25 23.42
CA ALA A 312 23.46 19.62 22.08
C ALA A 312 22.14 20.40 22.07
N GLU A 313 22.01 21.33 21.11
CA GLU A 313 20.80 22.10 20.86
C GLU A 313 19.69 21.23 20.27
N TYR A 314 20.02 20.44 19.24
CA TYR A 314 19.12 19.49 18.60
C TYR A 314 19.43 18.09 19.08
N LYS A 315 18.44 17.38 19.63
CA LYS A 315 18.59 16.04 20.20
C LYS A 315 17.65 15.06 19.50
N ILE A 316 18.19 13.91 19.14
CA ILE A 316 17.43 12.79 18.60
C ILE A 316 17.40 11.70 19.66
N LEU A 317 16.22 11.40 20.17
CA LEU A 317 15.99 10.23 21.01
C LEU A 317 15.39 9.13 20.14
N ILE A 318 16.00 7.95 20.14
CA ILE A 318 15.48 6.75 19.46
C ILE A 318 15.17 5.72 20.52
N GLN A 319 13.93 5.25 20.57
CA GLN A 319 13.43 4.23 21.47
C GLN A 319 13.04 3.01 20.66
N VAL A 320 13.80 1.92 20.82
CA VAL A 320 13.51 0.62 20.22
C VAL A 320 12.70 -0.18 21.22
N LEU A 321 11.38 -0.26 20.98
CA LEU A 321 10.45 -1.00 21.82
C LEU A 321 10.41 -2.48 21.43
N GLY A 322 10.54 -2.78 20.14
CA GLY A 322 10.54 -4.13 19.59
C GLY A 322 11.22 -4.20 18.22
N GLN A 323 12.07 -5.21 18.00
CA GLN A 323 12.66 -5.53 16.69
C GLN A 323 12.14 -6.84 16.07
N GLY A 324 11.53 -7.71 16.88
CA GLY A 324 11.01 -8.98 16.41
C GLY A 324 12.09 -9.93 15.87
N SER A 325 11.98 -10.34 14.61
CA SER A 325 12.94 -11.27 13.96
C SER A 325 13.70 -10.65 12.78
N GLY A 326 13.44 -9.38 12.50
CA GLY A 326 14.10 -8.61 11.46
C GLY A 326 15.50 -8.14 11.82
N SER A 327 16.19 -7.46 10.90
CA SER A 327 17.42 -6.71 11.17
C SER A 327 17.10 -5.24 11.40
N LEU A 328 17.68 -4.62 12.42
CA LEU A 328 17.60 -3.19 12.67
C LEU A 328 18.99 -2.57 12.67
N SER A 329 19.21 -1.59 11.79
CA SER A 329 20.48 -0.88 11.66
C SER A 329 20.27 0.62 11.78
N ILE A 330 20.95 1.24 12.75
CA ILE A 330 21.02 2.69 12.92
C ILE A 330 22.42 3.13 12.49
N ARG A 331 22.51 4.02 11.50
CA ARG A 331 23.79 4.36 10.85
C ARG A 331 23.91 5.80 10.39
#